data_AF-A0A9X4KW55-F1
#
_entry.id   AF-A0A9X4KW55-F1
#
_cell.length_a   1.000
_cell.length_b   1.000
_cell.length_c   1.000
_cell.angle_alpha   90.00
_cell.angle_beta   90.00
_cell.angle_gamma   90.00
#
_symmetry.space_group_name_H-M   'P 1'
#
loop_
_entity.id
_entity.type
_entity.pdbx_description
1 polymer ?
#
loop_
_entity_poly.entity_id
_entity_poly.type
_entity_poly.pdbx_seq_one_letter_code
_entity_poly.pdbx_strand_id
1 'polypeptide(L)'
;MTQPHDETCDLLELYMLGGLTEEEAQRFEAHLSSCVSCGAQRQALADIVGLLPETADPQPVPEGMKKRILANVLAGAVPAEPAAKAGG
;
A
#
# COMPACT_ATOMS: atom_id res chain seq x y z
N MET A 1 27.62 12.16 -0.32
CA MET A 1 27.04 13.13 0.64
C MET A 1 26.14 12.33 1.57
N THR A 2 26.37 12.34 2.88
CA THR A 2 25.54 11.62 3.85
C THR A 2 24.46 12.58 4.35
N GLN A 3 23.19 12.27 4.09
CA GLN A 3 22.06 13.05 4.63
C GLN A 3 22.01 12.87 6.16
N PRO A 4 21.77 13.93 6.96
CA PRO A 4 21.62 13.79 8.40
C PRO A 4 20.41 12.92 8.75
N HIS A 5 20.58 12.06 9.75
CA HIS A 5 19.56 11.19 10.30
C HIS A 5 18.69 11.98 11.28
N ASP A 6 17.36 11.84 11.17
CA ASP A 6 16.40 12.38 12.14
C ASP A 6 15.59 11.25 12.80
N GLU A 7 14.83 11.55 13.86
CA GLU A 7 14.01 10.57 14.59
C GLU A 7 12.88 9.96 13.74
N THR A 8 12.50 10.61 12.63
CA THR A 8 11.46 10.11 11.73
C THR A 8 12.03 9.01 10.82
N CYS A 9 13.35 8.98 10.58
CA CYS A 9 14.00 7.86 9.89
C CYS A 9 13.82 6.53 10.63
N ASP A 10 13.75 6.54 11.97
CA ASP A 10 13.61 5.35 12.82
C ASP A 10 12.23 4.67 12.66
N LEU A 11 11.29 5.31 11.97
CA LEU A 11 9.96 4.78 11.72
C LEU A 11 9.89 3.87 10.48
N LEU A 12 10.97 3.76 9.70
CA LEU A 12 10.96 3.08 8.40
C LEU A 12 10.53 1.61 8.49
N GLU A 13 11.13 0.84 9.39
CA GLU A 13 10.84 -0.59 9.54
C GLU A 13 9.40 -0.79 10.01
N LEU A 14 8.94 0.02 10.95
CA LEU A 14 7.59 -0.05 11.48
C LEU A 14 6.55 0.39 10.44
N TYR A 15 6.86 1.39 9.62
CA TYR A 15 6.06 1.78 8.45
C TYR A 15 5.93 0.62 7.45
N MET A 16 7.04 -0.02 7.11
CA MET A 16 7.06 -1.15 6.17
C MET A 16 6.23 -2.35 6.64
N LEU A 17 6.15 -2.55 7.96
CA LEU A 17 5.35 -3.61 8.57
C LEU A 17 3.90 -3.18 8.87
N GLY A 18 3.51 -1.95 8.56
CA GLY A 18 2.17 -1.41 8.82
C GLY A 18 1.85 -1.23 10.31
N GLY A 19 2.87 -1.03 11.15
CA GLY A 19 2.73 -0.93 12.60
C GLY A 19 2.66 0.49 13.16
N LEU A 20 2.70 1.52 12.31
CA LEU A 20 2.57 2.91 12.72
C LEU A 20 1.11 3.29 13.00
N THR A 21 0.90 4.26 13.90
CA THR A 21 -0.38 4.96 13.94
C THR A 21 -0.61 5.76 12.67
N GLU A 22 -1.84 6.21 12.45
CA GLU A 22 -2.18 7.04 11.30
C GLU A 22 -1.37 8.36 11.31
N GLU A 23 -1.21 8.98 12.47
CA GLU A 23 -0.44 10.21 12.63
C GLU A 23 1.06 10.00 12.36
N GLU A 24 1.62 8.89 12.85
CA GLU A 24 3.01 8.51 12.61
C GLU A 24 3.27 8.21 11.13
N ALA A 25 2.36 7.49 10.47
CA ALA A 25 2.45 7.19 9.05
C ALA A 25 2.43 8.47 8.20
N GLN A 26 1.50 9.39 8.48
CA GLN A 26 1.44 10.69 7.78
C GLN A 26 2.73 11.50 7.96
N ARG A 27 3.28 11.53 9.17
CA ARG A 27 4.57 12.19 9.46
C ARG A 27 5.71 11.53 8.69
N PHE A 28 5.76 10.20 8.67
CA PHE A 28 6.79 9.46 7.96
C PHE A 28 6.70 9.65 6.45
N GLU A 29 5.50 9.67 5.87
CA GLU A 29 5.29 9.90 4.44
C GLU A 29 5.76 11.30 4.00
N ALA A 30 5.52 12.31 4.83
CA ALA A 30 6.07 13.65 4.60
C ALA A 30 7.60 13.64 4.58
N HIS A 31 8.25 12.94 5.53
CA HIS A 31 9.70 12.77 5.55
C HIS A 31 10.21 12.01 4.31
N LEU A 32 9.56 10.90 3.96
CA LEU A 32 9.92 10.02 2.83
C LEU A 32 9.92 10.75 1.48
N SER A 33 9.10 11.80 1.32
CA SER A 33 9.07 12.63 0.11
C SER A 33 10.38 13.38 -0.18
N SER A 34 11.24 13.57 0.83
CA SER A 34 12.46 14.38 0.74
C SER A 34 13.73 13.64 1.19
N CYS A 35 13.58 12.51 1.89
CA CYS A 35 14.70 11.77 2.44
C CYS A 35 15.19 10.66 1.49
N VAL A 36 16.34 10.89 0.86
CA VAL A 36 16.91 9.98 -0.13
C VAL A 36 17.35 8.66 0.51
N SER A 37 17.90 8.70 1.73
CA SER A 37 18.32 7.49 2.45
C SER A 37 17.12 6.61 2.82
N CYS A 38 16.02 7.17 3.30
CA CYS A 38 14.80 6.41 3.60
C CYS A 38 14.15 5.85 2.33
N GLY A 39 14.16 6.59 1.21
CA GLY A 39 13.70 6.07 -0.07
C GLY A 39 14.51 4.85 -0.54
N ALA A 40 15.85 4.93 -0.45
CA ALA A 40 16.73 3.83 -0.81
C ALA A 40 16.58 2.61 0.12
N GLN A 41 16.50 2.83 1.43
CA GLN A 41 16.32 1.76 2.41
C GLN A 41 14.94 1.10 2.28
N ARG A 42 13.87 1.88 2.04
CA ARG A 42 12.54 1.35 1.75
C ARG A 42 12.57 0.39 0.57
N GLN A 43 13.25 0.77 -0.51
CA GLN A 43 13.37 -0.08 -1.69
C GLN A 43 14.16 -1.37 -1.37
N ALA A 44 15.24 -1.28 -0.60
CA ALA A 44 16.01 -2.44 -0.19
C ALA A 44 15.24 -3.39 0.74
N LEU A 45 14.39 -2.85 1.63
CA LEU A 45 13.54 -3.62 2.54
C LEU A 45 12.33 -4.26 1.86
N ALA A 46 11.83 -3.68 0.77
CA ALA A 46 10.61 -4.14 0.10
C ALA A 46 10.67 -5.62 -0.31
N ASP A 47 11.82 -6.08 -0.82
CA ASP A 47 12.01 -7.48 -1.22
C ASP A 47 11.95 -8.41 -0.01
N ILE A 48 12.56 -8.03 1.10
CA ILE A 48 12.60 -8.83 2.34
C ILE A 48 11.21 -8.90 2.98
N VAL A 49 10.53 -7.75 3.08
CA VAL A 49 9.17 -7.66 3.64
C VAL A 49 8.18 -8.45 2.78
N GLY A 50 8.35 -8.44 1.46
CA GLY A 50 7.54 -9.22 0.52
C GLY A 50 7.64 -10.74 0.70
N LEU A 51 8.68 -11.25 1.35
CA LEU A 51 8.84 -12.68 1.65
C LEU A 51 8.15 -13.10 2.95
N LEU A 52 7.81 -12.17 3.83
CA LEU A 52 7.19 -12.50 5.12
C LEU A 52 5.86 -13.27 4.98
N PRO A 53 4.94 -12.91 4.08
CA PRO A 53 3.69 -13.64 3.89
C PRO A 53 3.87 -15.11 3.51
N GLU A 54 4.96 -15.46 2.82
CA GLU A 54 5.26 -16.85 2.42
C GLU A 54 5.60 -17.75 3.62
N THR A 55 5.92 -17.15 4.76
CA THR A 55 6.20 -17.86 6.03
C THR A 55 4.99 -17.93 6.95
N ALA A 56 3.90 -17.25 6.61
CA ALA A 56 2.69 -17.21 7.42
C ALA A 56 1.81 -18.44 7.17
N ASP A 57 1.19 -18.95 8.24
CA ASP A 57 0.20 -20.01 8.12
C ASP A 57 -1.03 -19.52 7.34
N PRO A 58 -1.48 -20.25 6.30
CA PRO A 58 -2.69 -19.89 5.56
C PRO A 58 -3.92 -19.83 6.47
N GLN A 59 -4.68 -18.74 6.39
CA GLN A 59 -5.95 -18.61 7.10
C GLN A 59 -7.13 -18.93 6.16
N PRO A 60 -8.13 -19.73 6.58
CA PRO A 60 -9.35 -19.92 5.82
C PRO A 60 -10.01 -18.58 5.46
N VAL A 61 -10.39 -18.45 4.20
CA VAL A 61 -11.15 -17.29 3.69
C VAL A 61 -12.65 -17.61 3.69
N PRO A 62 -13.52 -16.61 3.92
CA PRO A 62 -14.98 -16.81 3.82
C PRO A 62 -15.40 -17.36 2.46
N GLU A 63 -16.37 -18.28 2.47
CA GLU A 63 -16.91 -18.84 1.24
C GLU A 63 -17.44 -17.75 0.30
N GLY A 64 -17.17 -17.92 -1.00
CA GLY A 64 -17.61 -16.97 -2.03
C GLY A 64 -16.85 -15.64 -2.05
N MET A 65 -15.88 -15.39 -1.15
CA MET A 65 -15.10 -14.14 -1.13
C MET A 65 -14.45 -13.87 -2.50
N LYS A 66 -13.77 -14.85 -3.09
CA LYS A 66 -13.16 -14.73 -4.43
C LYS A 66 -14.17 -14.31 -5.50
N LYS A 67 -15.33 -14.97 -5.55
CA LYS A 67 -16.40 -14.65 -6.52
C LYS A 67 -16.91 -13.23 -6.34
N ARG A 68 -17.15 -12.81 -5.09
CA ARG A 68 -17.66 -11.48 -4.76
C ARG A 68 -16.67 -10.38 -5.14
N ILE A 69 -15.39 -10.53 -4.81
CA ILE A 69 -14.36 -9.55 -5.14
C ILE A 69 -14.18 -9.43 -6.66
N LEU A 70 -14.06 -10.55 -7.38
CA LEU A 70 -13.90 -10.53 -8.84
C LEU A 70 -15.11 -9.95 -9.57
N ALA A 71 -16.33 -10.23 -9.11
CA ALA A 71 -17.54 -9.63 -9.68
C ALA A 71 -17.53 -8.10 -9.56
N ASN A 72 -17.12 -7.56 -8.41
CA ASN A 72 -17.02 -6.10 -8.21
C ASN A 72 -15.96 -5.46 -9.12
N VAL A 73 -14.78 -6.07 -9.26
CA VAL A 73 -13.71 -5.56 -10.14
C VAL A 73 -14.15 -5.55 -11.60
N LEU A 74 -14.80 -6.62 -12.07
CA LEU A 74 -15.27 -6.74 -13.45
C LEU A 74 -16.46 -5.81 -13.74
N ALA A 75 -17.35 -5.59 -12.79
CA ALA A 75 -18.46 -4.65 -12.93
C ALA A 75 -17.98 -3.18 -12.98
N GLY A 76 -16.94 -2.83 -12.21
CA GLY A 76 -16.32 -1.49 -12.25
C GLY A 76 -15.48 -1.23 -13.50
N ALA A 77 -15.11 -2.28 -14.25
CA ALA A 77 -14.39 -2.18 -15.53
C ALA A 77 -15.32 -1.94 -16.73
N VAL A 78 -16.65 -1.94 -16.54
CA VAL A 78 -17.58 -1.56 -17.60
C VAL A 78 -17.46 -0.05 -17.81
N PRO A 79 -17.02 0.44 -18.99
CA PRO A 79 -17.11 1.85 -19.29
C PRO A 79 -18.59 2.22 -19.22
N ALA A 80 -18.92 3.26 -18.45
CA ALA A 80 -20.24 3.84 -18.50
C ALA A 80 -20.49 4.31 -19.94
N GLU A 81 -21.27 3.55 -20.71
CA GLU A 81 -21.82 4.02 -21.96
C GLU A 81 -22.60 5.32 -21.66
N PRO A 82 -22.36 6.41 -22.41
CA PRO A 82 -23.11 7.63 -22.19
C PRO A 82 -24.57 7.33 -22.52
N ALA A 83 -25.44 7.55 -21.53
CA ALA A 83 -26.87 7.41 -21.67
C ALA A 83 -27.37 8.33 -22.80
N ALA A 84 -27.55 7.75 -23.98
CA ALA A 84 -28.27 8.37 -25.08
C ALA A 84 -29.77 8.41 -24.74
N LYS A 85 -30.26 9.59 -24.36
CA LYS A 85 -31.65 10.06 -24.51
C LYS A 85 -31.57 11.55 -24.86
N ALA A 86 -31.78 11.93 -26.12
CA ALA A 86 -33.06 12.28 -26.75
C ALA A 86 -33.56 13.68 -26.37
N GLY A 87 -33.58 14.60 -27.34
CA GLY A 87 -34.27 15.90 -27.24
C GLY A 87 -34.09 16.77 -28.49
N GLY A 88 -35.18 16.98 -29.23
CA GLY A 88 -35.38 18.09 -30.20
C GLY A 88 -35.41 17.70 -31.66
#